data_AF-A0A925TAK9-F1
#
_entry.id   AF-A0A925TAK9-F1
#
_cell.length_a   1.000
_cell.length_b   1.000
_cell.length_c   1.000
_cell.angle_alpha   90.00
_cell.angle_beta   90.00
_cell.angle_gamma   90.00
#
_symmetry.space_group_name_H-M   'P 1'
#
loop_
_entity.id
_entity.type
_entity.pdbx_description
1 polymer ?
#
loop_
_entity_poly.entity_id
_entity_poly.type
_entity_poly.pdbx_seq_one_letter_code
_entity_poly.pdbx_strand_id
1 'polypeptide(L)'
;MTTLDYNIISPEAERIDWLQCTMIIELNKNFFHYIILHASQTIVALKYYRISLSSERTVVELLEEIVAGDELLGKNIPVSAIIYNMPESHLVPALFFNEEMNKDLLAIVHGDLRKDVVLWERILNLDMYNIYLIPGEI
;
A
#
# COMPACT_ATOMS: atom_id res chain seq x y z
N MET A 1 -16.64 -6.65 -4.56
CA MET A 1 -17.19 -6.67 -3.18
C MET A 1 -16.01 -6.72 -2.24
N THR A 2 -15.94 -5.82 -1.26
CA THR A 2 -14.94 -5.88 -0.19
C THR A 2 -15.51 -6.72 0.94
N THR A 3 -14.71 -7.67 1.44
CA THR A 3 -15.08 -8.46 2.61
C THR A 3 -14.00 -8.28 3.66
N LEU A 4 -14.39 -7.85 4.85
CA LEU A 4 -13.51 -7.83 6.01
C LEU A 4 -13.33 -9.28 6.48
N ASP A 5 -12.20 -9.89 6.17
CA ASP A 5 -11.94 -11.30 6.51
C ASP A 5 -11.31 -11.40 7.91
N TYR A 6 -10.42 -10.47 8.29
CA TYR A 6 -9.83 -10.43 9.62
C TYR A 6 -9.98 -9.05 10.26
N ASN A 7 -10.42 -9.03 11.51
CA ASN A 7 -10.57 -7.84 12.34
C ASN A 7 -10.05 -8.13 13.76
N ILE A 8 -8.76 -7.93 13.96
CA ILE A 8 -8.09 -8.17 15.24
C ILE A 8 -7.81 -6.82 15.88
N ILE A 9 -8.40 -6.58 17.06
CA ILE A 9 -8.19 -5.35 17.83
C ILE A 9 -7.80 -5.77 19.25
N SER A 10 -6.73 -5.18 19.77
CA SER A 10 -6.28 -5.41 21.15
C SER A 10 -7.41 -5.04 22.12
N PRO A 11 -7.69 -5.86 23.16
CA PRO A 11 -8.64 -5.51 24.21
C PRO A 11 -8.31 -4.19 24.91
N GLU A 12 -7.04 -3.75 24.85
CA GLU A 12 -6.57 -2.52 25.47
C GLU A 12 -6.77 -1.27 24.58
N ALA A 13 -7.23 -1.42 23.33
CA ALA A 13 -7.30 -0.36 22.33
C ALA A 13 -8.10 0.88 22.78
N GLU A 14 -9.12 0.72 23.63
CA GLU A 14 -9.90 1.83 24.19
C GLU A 14 -9.08 2.77 25.08
N ARG A 15 -7.97 2.27 25.64
CA ARG A 15 -7.09 3.02 26.56
C ARG A 15 -5.83 3.54 25.88
N ILE A 16 -5.66 3.23 24.60
CA ILE A 16 -4.47 3.60 23.84
C ILE A 16 -4.61 5.03 23.32
N ASP A 17 -3.58 5.82 23.53
CA ASP A 17 -3.41 7.09 22.85
C ASP A 17 -2.98 6.83 21.39
N TRP A 18 -3.89 7.09 20.45
CA TRP A 18 -3.65 6.89 19.01
C TRP A 18 -2.50 7.75 18.46
N LEU A 19 -2.09 8.82 19.14
CA LEU A 19 -0.91 9.62 18.77
C LEU A 19 0.41 8.91 19.07
N GLN A 20 0.40 7.90 19.95
CA GLN A 20 1.53 7.01 20.21
C GLN A 20 1.55 5.80 19.28
N CYS A 21 0.67 5.78 18.28
CA CYS A 21 0.59 4.70 17.32
C CYS A 21 1.10 5.12 15.95
N THR A 22 1.44 4.11 15.14
CA THR A 22 1.75 4.27 13.72
C THR A 22 0.98 3.24 12.93
N MET A 23 0.49 3.63 11.76
CA MET A 23 -0.17 2.74 10.81
C MET A 23 0.79 2.36 9.69
N ILE A 24 0.75 1.09 9.30
CA ILE A 24 1.38 0.56 8.10
C ILE A 24 0.26 -0.02 7.26
N ILE A 25 0.17 0.42 6.01
CA ILE A 25 -0.86 0.00 5.06
C ILE A 25 -0.19 -0.81 3.95
N GLU A 26 -0.80 -1.91 3.54
CA GLU A 26 -0.41 -2.65 2.33
C GLU A 26 -1.61 -2.79 1.39
N LEU A 27 -1.36 -2.47 0.12
CA LEU A 27 -2.29 -2.65 -0.98
C LEU A 27 -1.71 -3.62 -2.00
N ASN A 28 -2.51 -4.61 -2.37
CA ASN A 28 -2.26 -5.58 -3.42
C ASN A 28 -3.53 -5.74 -4.28
N LYS A 29 -3.41 -6.37 -5.46
CA LYS A 29 -4.55 -6.68 -6.34
C LYS A 29 -5.68 -7.49 -5.68
N ASN A 30 -5.38 -8.26 -4.63
CA ASN A 30 -6.31 -9.18 -3.98
C ASN A 30 -6.70 -8.75 -2.56
N PHE A 31 -6.00 -7.78 -1.96
CA PHE A 31 -6.28 -7.36 -0.59
C PHE A 31 -5.81 -5.95 -0.32
N PHE A 32 -6.47 -5.34 0.66
CA PHE A 32 -6.01 -4.16 1.37
C PHE A 32 -5.94 -4.53 2.84
N HIS A 33 -4.84 -4.21 3.50
CA HIS A 33 -4.75 -4.43 4.93
C HIS A 33 -3.94 -3.34 5.59
N TYR A 34 -4.11 -3.20 6.89
CA TYR A 34 -3.25 -2.35 7.67
C TYR A 34 -3.02 -2.94 9.06
N ILE A 35 -1.90 -2.53 9.64
CA ILE A 35 -1.52 -2.83 11.01
C ILE A 35 -1.31 -1.51 11.73
N ILE A 36 -1.84 -1.40 12.94
CA ILE A 36 -1.55 -0.30 13.86
C ILE A 36 -0.63 -0.84 14.94
N LEU A 37 0.54 -0.23 15.07
CA LEU A 37 1.55 -0.52 16.08
C LEU A 37 1.58 0.61 17.10
N HIS A 38 1.66 0.28 18.38
CA HIS A 38 2.00 1.25 19.43
C HIS A 38 3.52 1.52 19.41
N ALA A 39 3.97 2.63 19.98
CA ALA A 39 5.39 2.98 20.11
C ALA A 39 6.24 1.89 20.78
N SER A 40 5.64 1.03 21.60
CA SER A 40 6.27 -0.16 22.19
C SER A 40 6.39 -1.36 21.25
N GLN A 41 6.12 -1.21 19.95
CA GLN A 41 6.15 -2.26 18.93
C GLN A 41 5.11 -3.39 19.15
N THR A 42 4.05 -3.10 19.91
CA THR A 42 2.95 -4.04 20.11
C THR A 42 1.85 -3.78 19.08
N ILE A 43 1.25 -4.86 18.57
CA ILE A 43 0.14 -4.78 17.62
C ILE A 43 -1.12 -4.34 18.38
N VAL A 44 -1.66 -3.20 17.99
CA VAL A 44 -2.92 -2.64 18.53
C VAL A 44 -4.10 -3.10 17.69
N ALA A 45 -3.96 -3.08 16.37
CA ALA A 45 -4.97 -3.56 15.46
C ALA A 45 -4.35 -4.15 14.20
N LEU A 46 -5.05 -5.12 13.62
CA LEU A 46 -4.79 -5.65 12.29
C LEU A 46 -6.14 -5.87 11.63
N LYS A 47 -6.34 -5.23 10.47
CA LYS A 47 -7.51 -5.48 9.63
C LYS A 47 -7.09 -5.88 8.24
N TYR A 48 -7.76 -6.89 7.71
CA TYR A 48 -7.53 -7.43 6.38
C TYR A 48 -8.83 -7.47 5.60
N TYR A 49 -8.83 -6.77 4.47
CA TYR A 49 -9.92 -6.69 3.52
C TYR A 49 -9.54 -7.47 2.28
N ARG A 50 -10.32 -8.49 1.95
CA ARG A 50 -10.19 -9.15 0.67
C ARG A 50 -10.81 -8.27 -0.41
N ILE A 51 -10.01 -7.96 -1.42
CA ILE A 51 -10.43 -7.23 -2.62
C ILE A 51 -10.79 -8.28 -3.68
N SER A 52 -12.04 -8.23 -4.13
CA SER A 52 -12.51 -8.98 -5.30
C SER A 52 -13.04 -7.98 -6.31
N LEU A 53 -12.24 -7.76 -7.36
CA LEU A 53 -12.60 -6.92 -8.49
C LEU A 53 -13.67 -7.63 -9.33
N SER A 54 -14.81 -6.99 -9.48
CA SER A 54 -15.82 -7.35 -10.49
C SER A 54 -15.69 -6.42 -11.69
N SER A 55 -16.29 -6.76 -12.82
CA SER A 55 -16.30 -5.92 -14.03
C SER A 55 -16.94 -4.54 -13.84
N GLU A 56 -17.58 -4.30 -12.69
CA GLU A 56 -18.38 -3.12 -12.40
C GLU A 56 -17.71 -2.16 -11.41
N ARG A 57 -16.62 -2.55 -10.74
CA ARG A 57 -15.99 -1.71 -9.70
C ARG A 57 -14.48 -1.60 -9.85
N THR A 58 -13.97 -0.39 -9.69
CA THR A 58 -12.52 -0.12 -9.72
C THR A 58 -11.87 -0.38 -8.36
N VAL A 59 -10.54 -0.50 -8.33
CA VAL A 59 -9.79 -0.59 -7.06
C VAL A 59 -10.05 0.66 -6.21
N VAL A 60 -10.08 1.84 -6.83
CA VAL A 60 -10.29 3.12 -6.15
C VAL A 60 -11.63 3.16 -5.41
N GLU A 61 -12.72 2.77 -6.07
CA GLU A 61 -14.06 2.74 -5.44
C GLU A 61 -14.12 1.76 -4.25
N LEU A 62 -13.37 0.67 -4.30
CA LEU A 62 -13.29 -0.29 -3.19
C LEU A 62 -12.46 0.27 -2.03
N LEU A 63 -11.38 1.01 -2.32
CA LEU A 63 -10.57 1.68 -1.30
C LEU A 63 -11.34 2.81 -0.63
N GLU A 64 -12.07 3.63 -1.40
CA GLU A 64 -12.94 4.68 -0.86
C GLU A 64 -13.99 4.10 0.10
N GLU A 65 -14.61 2.98 -0.27
CA GLU A 65 -15.56 2.28 0.61
C GLU A 65 -14.90 1.80 1.91
N ILE A 66 -13.69 1.23 1.83
CA ILE A 66 -12.97 0.76 3.02
C ILE A 66 -12.59 1.94 3.92
N VAL A 67 -12.03 3.02 3.34
CA VAL A 67 -11.59 4.20 4.09
C VAL A 67 -12.78 4.92 4.72
N ALA A 68 -13.91 5.04 4.02
CA ALA A 68 -15.11 5.66 4.56
C ALA A 68 -15.82 4.78 5.61
N GLY A 69 -15.73 3.46 5.49
CA GLY A 69 -16.39 2.51 6.39
C GLY A 69 -15.59 2.12 7.64
N ASP A 70 -14.29 2.37 7.68
CA ASP A 70 -13.43 1.97 8.79
C ASP A 70 -13.09 3.12 9.73
N GLU A 71 -13.68 3.08 10.93
CA GLU A 71 -13.44 4.07 11.98
C GLU A 71 -11.97 4.25 12.36
N LEU A 72 -11.12 3.21 12.29
CA LEU A 72 -9.70 3.32 12.64
C LEU A 72 -8.91 4.07 11.56
N LEU A 73 -9.29 3.94 10.29
CA LEU A 73 -8.69 4.72 9.19
C LEU A 73 -9.06 6.20 9.28
N GLY A 74 -10.21 6.52 9.88
CA GLY A 74 -10.63 7.90 10.18
C GLY A 74 -10.00 8.52 11.43
N LYS A 75 -9.22 7.77 12.23
CA LYS A 75 -8.53 8.33 13.40
C LYS A 75 -7.27 9.08 13.00
N ASN A 76 -6.84 10.02 13.83
CA ASN A 76 -5.58 10.76 13.65
C ASN A 76 -4.37 9.91 14.04
N ILE A 77 -4.16 8.79 13.33
CA ILE A 77 -3.02 7.89 13.51
C ILE A 77 -2.00 8.21 12.41
N PRO A 78 -0.75 8.55 12.75
CA PRO A 78 0.31 8.75 11.77
C PRO A 78 0.49 7.53 10.86
N VAL A 79 0.41 7.72 9.54
CA VAL A 79 0.76 6.69 8.56
C VAL A 79 2.27 6.70 8.34
N SER A 80 2.92 5.62 8.75
CA SER A 80 4.38 5.47 8.66
C SER A 80 4.84 4.93 7.32
N ALA A 81 4.03 4.09 6.66
CA ALA A 81 4.32 3.52 5.36
C ALA A 81 3.04 3.09 4.64
N ILE A 82 3.05 3.24 3.31
CA ILE A 82 2.09 2.65 2.39
C ILE A 82 2.87 1.75 1.45
N ILE A 83 2.60 0.46 1.48
CA ILE A 83 3.27 -0.56 0.69
C ILE A 83 2.37 -0.86 -0.50
N TYR A 84 2.81 -0.46 -1.69
CA TYR A 84 2.14 -0.79 -2.94
C TYR A 84 2.73 -2.08 -3.52
N ASN A 85 2.11 -3.21 -3.21
CA ASN A 85 2.58 -4.55 -3.55
C ASN A 85 1.92 -5.09 -4.82
N MET A 86 2.40 -4.59 -5.96
CA MET A 86 1.95 -5.01 -7.30
C MET A 86 3.09 -5.62 -8.13
N PRO A 87 2.76 -6.55 -9.06
CA PRO A 87 3.76 -7.21 -9.89
C PRO A 87 4.44 -6.29 -10.90
N GLU A 88 3.87 -5.10 -11.18
CA GLU A 88 4.43 -4.08 -12.07
C GLU A 88 5.56 -3.26 -11.40
N SER A 89 6.57 -3.98 -10.88
CA SER A 89 7.75 -3.41 -10.22
C SER A 89 9.03 -4.16 -10.57
N HIS A 90 10.15 -3.44 -10.64
CA HIS A 90 11.46 -3.97 -11.01
C HIS A 90 12.60 -3.39 -10.19
N LEU A 91 13.58 -4.24 -9.91
CA LEU A 91 14.84 -3.83 -9.29
C LEU A 91 15.88 -3.55 -10.37
N VAL A 92 16.41 -2.32 -10.35
CA VAL A 92 17.46 -1.86 -11.26
C VAL A 92 18.73 -1.59 -10.44
N PRO A 93 19.88 -2.18 -10.78
CA PRO A 93 21.14 -1.83 -10.13
C PRO A 93 21.43 -0.33 -10.26
N ALA A 94 21.93 0.31 -9.21
CA ALA A 94 22.17 1.76 -9.20
C ALA A 94 23.08 2.24 -10.34
N LEU A 95 24.02 1.39 -10.78
CA LEU A 95 24.90 1.66 -11.94
C LEU A 95 24.13 1.86 -13.26
N PHE A 96 22.95 1.24 -13.41
CA PHE A 96 22.13 1.27 -14.62
C PHE A 96 20.86 2.12 -14.45
N PHE A 97 20.67 2.73 -13.30
CA PHE A 97 19.49 3.54 -13.03
C PHE A 97 19.53 4.85 -13.83
N ASN A 98 18.47 5.11 -14.57
CA ASN A 98 18.24 6.37 -15.29
C ASN A 98 16.74 6.69 -15.23
N GLU A 99 16.40 7.79 -14.57
CA GLU A 99 15.01 8.25 -14.39
C GLU A 99 14.26 8.40 -15.71
N GLU A 100 14.93 8.91 -16.75
CA GLU A 100 14.34 9.11 -18.08
C GLU A 100 13.99 7.78 -18.77
N MET A 101 14.66 6.69 -18.41
CA MET A 101 14.48 5.37 -19.01
C MET A 101 13.52 4.46 -18.23
N ASN A 102 13.13 4.82 -17.00
CA ASN A 102 12.31 3.96 -16.14
C ASN A 102 10.99 3.57 -16.80
N LYS A 103 10.34 4.53 -17.47
CA LYS A 103 9.08 4.29 -18.18
C LYS A 103 9.25 3.27 -19.31
N ASP A 104 10.29 3.45 -20.13
CA ASP A 104 10.57 2.55 -21.24
C ASP A 104 10.95 1.16 -20.75
N LEU A 105 11.73 1.07 -19.68
CA LEU A 105 12.12 -0.19 -19.05
C LEU A 105 10.91 -0.96 -18.54
N LEU A 106 10.01 -0.29 -17.82
CA LEU A 106 8.75 -0.90 -17.37
C LEU A 106 7.87 -1.31 -18.55
N ALA A 107 7.79 -0.49 -19.61
CA ALA A 107 7.01 -0.80 -20.79
C ALA A 107 7.53 -2.01 -21.58
N ILE A 108 8.84 -2.23 -21.59
CA ILE A 108 9.46 -3.41 -22.23
C ILE A 108 9.02 -4.70 -21.54
N VAL A 109 8.91 -4.69 -20.20
CA VAL A 109 8.61 -5.92 -19.45
C VAL A 109 7.12 -6.12 -19.23
N HIS A 110 6.37 -5.04 -19.02
CA HIS A 110 4.95 -5.09 -18.65
C HIS A 110 3.99 -4.65 -19.78
N GLY A 111 4.49 -4.08 -20.88
CA GLY A 111 3.69 -3.65 -22.03
C GLY A 111 3.33 -2.15 -22.04
N ASP A 112 2.40 -1.74 -22.91
CA ASP A 112 1.96 -0.34 -23.01
C ASP A 112 1.06 0.05 -21.83
N LEU A 113 1.67 0.74 -20.85
CA LEU A 113 1.07 1.09 -19.56
C LEU A 113 0.54 2.53 -19.63
N ARG A 114 -0.60 2.71 -20.30
CA ARG A 114 -1.23 4.03 -20.43
C ARG A 114 -1.96 4.37 -19.14
N LYS A 115 -1.64 5.56 -18.60
CA LYS A 115 -2.27 6.27 -17.44
C LYS A 115 -1.62 6.06 -16.06
N ASP A 116 -0.50 5.38 -15.98
CA ASP A 116 0.18 5.15 -14.71
C ASP A 116 1.31 6.17 -14.45
N VAL A 117 1.55 6.44 -13.17
CA VAL A 117 2.67 7.23 -12.67
C VAL A 117 3.82 6.27 -12.37
N VAL A 118 4.98 6.55 -12.93
CA VAL A 118 6.22 5.83 -12.63
C VAL A 118 6.84 6.44 -11.38
N LEU A 119 7.05 5.61 -10.36
CA LEU A 119 7.76 5.96 -9.14
C LEU A 119 9.04 5.14 -9.01
N TRP A 120 9.97 5.64 -8.20
CA TRP A 120 11.20 4.94 -7.89
C TRP A 120 11.71 5.24 -6.48
N GLU A 121 12.31 4.24 -5.86
CA GLU A 121 12.88 4.33 -4.52
C GLU A 121 14.25 3.67 -4.48
N ARG A 122 15.22 4.33 -3.84
CA ARG A 122 16.56 3.75 -3.65
C ARG A 122 16.58 2.81 -2.46
N ILE A 123 17.01 1.58 -2.68
CA ILE A 123 17.25 0.58 -1.63
C ILE A 123 18.72 0.65 -1.23
N LEU A 124 19.02 1.48 -0.21
CA LEU A 124 20.39 1.86 0.16
C LEU A 124 21.31 0.67 0.47
N ASN A 125 20.79 -0.39 1.09
CA ASN A 125 21.57 -1.57 1.48
C ASN A 125 21.82 -2.57 0.33
N LEU A 126 21.12 -2.42 -0.81
CA LEU A 126 21.29 -3.28 -1.97
C LEU A 126 21.99 -2.58 -3.15
N ASP A 127 22.17 -1.27 -3.06
CA ASP A 127 22.62 -0.42 -4.17
C ASP A 127 21.78 -0.64 -5.44
N MET A 128 20.47 -0.70 -5.24
CA MET A 128 19.45 -0.86 -6.29
C MET A 128 18.36 0.19 -6.15
N TYR A 129 17.61 0.39 -7.22
CA TYR A 129 16.37 1.14 -7.25
C TYR A 129 15.22 0.19 -7.49
N ASN A 130 14.16 0.30 -6.69
CA ASN A 130 12.87 -0.25 -7.05
C ASN A 130 12.17 0.77 -7.94
N ILE A 131 11.80 0.39 -9.16
CA ILE A 131 10.98 1.19 -10.06
C ILE A 131 9.63 0.51 -10.21
N TYR A 132 8.54 1.24 -10.12
CA TYR A 132 7.21 0.65 -10.10
C TYR A 132 6.16 1.63 -10.61
N LEU A 133 5.00 1.07 -10.97
CA LEU A 133 3.85 1.84 -11.45
C LEU A 133 2.81 1.95 -10.37
N ILE A 134 2.20 3.12 -10.28
CA ILE A 134 0.94 3.31 -9.57
C ILE A 134 -0.09 3.92 -10.52
N PRO A 135 -1.36 3.46 -10.50
CA PRO A 135 -2.45 4.17 -11.17
C PRO A 135 -2.51 5.60 -10.66
N GLY A 136 -2.59 6.59 -11.56
CA GLY A 136 -2.65 8.00 -11.15
C GLY A 136 -3.90 8.41 -10.35
N GLU A 137 -4.84 7.47 -10.18
CA GLU A 137 -6.08 7.64 -9.41
C GLU A 137 -5.96 7.15 -7.95
N ILE A 138 -4.84 6.48 -7.59
CA ILE A 138 -4.53 5.97 -6.24
C ILE A 138 -3.67 6.96 -5.46
#